data_AF-R5MIB7-F1
#
_entry.id   AF-R5MIB7-F1
#
_cell.length_a   1.000
_cell.length_b   1.000
_cell.length_c   1.000
_cell.angle_alpha   90.00
_cell.angle_beta   90.00
_cell.angle_gamma   90.00
#
_symmetry.space_group_name_H-M   'P 1'
#
loop_
_entity.id
_entity.type
_entity.pdbx_description
1 polymer ?
#
loop_
_entity_poly.entity_id
_entity_poly.type
_entity_poly.pdbx_seq_one_letter_code
_entity_poly.pdbx_strand_id
1 'polypeptide(L)'
;MNLFKSTLLAAGMLVSSSIMAIKVHTIGDSTMATYSESTTVTRGWGQMFQQFFTDAVTVNNRAKSGASSKSFYEEAAYWESVKKQIQPGDYVLIQFAHNDEKNDGMDGDEVKAYYESIGQHDKAAATDYRGTTASGTYKEYLRKYVEETRALGATPVLVGAICRKYFTGSTIRRNGRHDLGDDFSLLTSSGITEGNKVSTDDHTYDYPYQMRMVADEMGVSYVDLTTATKELYESYGDAKANELLFDGEGSTHTSAMGATLIARLCAQLLQKQGILSDYINLTSDLSVNPSKADLGEAYKGQTVVKEFQISGFDLQPAEGNVTVTASKGLQVSADGENYSGSISMSYKEGNMIGTFYARCEFAEEGVINEEITVTSGDKTIVIPVTGTSVVLDGGAPVQAYWRLEKDDECEVTGPMNTLGQSHSGMLVQKYSAPNANTTWPEWTGFDASRKTQRNIIEGEAWPDGEIDEVSTRYIEFAVQPAKGTTLKVDSMSMFVCGCGGNGMCCKIYYSKEENFANPVNIFEMKSMPANSMQYVCSMPVLSVNEGETLRIRVYPWYNNAATGKTICLSDVTIHGIAVDSTTGISSELTQNAAPVRTIYYGTDGTMRHDKQPGLNIVKEEYADGTVKTSKVLY
;
A
#
# COMPACT_ATOMS: atom_id res chain seq x y z
N MET A 1 -23.54 63.81 -39.87
CA MET A 1 -22.82 63.81 -38.58
C MET A 1 -22.90 62.40 -38.03
N ASN A 2 -21.78 61.69 -38.02
CA ASN A 2 -21.65 60.28 -37.66
C ASN A 2 -22.09 60.02 -36.22
N LEU A 3 -22.85 58.97 -35.98
CA LEU A 3 -22.85 58.29 -34.68
C LEU A 3 -23.16 56.79 -34.89
N PHE A 4 -22.10 55.99 -34.98
CA PHE A 4 -22.15 54.55 -34.78
C PHE A 4 -22.56 54.28 -33.32
N LYS A 5 -23.68 53.60 -33.09
CA LYS A 5 -24.00 52.98 -31.80
C LYS A 5 -23.53 51.53 -31.86
N SER A 6 -22.45 51.23 -31.15
CA SER A 6 -21.99 49.89 -30.85
C SER A 6 -22.91 49.24 -29.82
N THR A 7 -23.51 48.11 -30.19
CA THR A 7 -24.23 47.22 -29.28
C THR A 7 -23.20 46.28 -28.64
N LEU A 8 -22.92 46.45 -27.34
CA LEU A 8 -22.10 45.52 -26.58
C LEU A 8 -22.98 44.32 -26.19
N LEU A 9 -22.77 43.16 -26.81
CA LEU A 9 -23.29 41.89 -26.32
C LEU A 9 -22.42 41.45 -25.14
N ALA A 10 -22.94 41.51 -23.91
CA ALA A 10 -22.31 40.88 -22.77
C ALA A 10 -22.56 39.37 -22.85
N ALA A 11 -21.58 38.61 -23.36
CA ALA A 11 -21.56 37.17 -23.23
C ALA A 11 -21.31 36.82 -21.75
N GLY A 12 -22.35 36.36 -21.04
CA GLY A 12 -22.20 35.80 -19.71
C GLY A 12 -21.38 34.52 -19.80
N MET A 13 -20.13 34.56 -19.35
CA MET A 13 -19.36 33.37 -19.02
C MET A 13 -20.08 32.67 -17.87
N LEU A 14 -20.81 31.60 -18.17
CA LEU A 14 -21.17 30.58 -17.19
C LEU A 14 -19.85 29.90 -16.79
N VAL A 15 -19.25 30.38 -15.71
CA VAL A 15 -18.20 29.63 -15.01
C VAL A 15 -18.90 28.44 -14.39
N SER A 16 -18.83 27.29 -15.07
CA SER A 16 -19.14 26.00 -14.45
C SER A 16 -18.11 25.78 -13.35
N SER A 17 -18.44 26.13 -12.12
CA SER A 17 -17.68 25.70 -10.95
C SER A 17 -17.78 24.18 -10.89
N SER A 18 -16.79 23.49 -11.45
CA SER A 18 -16.52 22.10 -11.12
C SER A 18 -16.32 22.06 -9.60
N ILE A 19 -17.27 21.47 -8.88
CA ILE A 19 -17.10 21.19 -7.46
C ILE A 19 -15.95 20.18 -7.39
N MET A 20 -14.74 20.65 -7.07
CA MET A 20 -13.61 19.76 -6.85
C MET A 20 -13.97 18.87 -5.65
N ALA A 21 -13.80 17.55 -5.80
CA ALA A 21 -14.03 16.62 -4.71
C ALA A 21 -13.09 16.96 -3.53
N ILE A 22 -13.65 17.01 -2.32
CA ILE A 22 -12.90 17.29 -1.09
C ILE A 22 -12.04 16.07 -0.77
N LYS A 23 -10.74 16.25 -0.51
CA LYS A 23 -9.91 15.14 -0.02
C LYS A 23 -9.82 15.15 1.50
N VAL A 24 -9.95 13.95 2.07
CA VAL A 24 -9.68 13.68 3.48
C VAL A 24 -8.41 12.85 3.54
N HIS A 25 -7.29 13.50 3.87
CA HIS A 25 -6.01 12.84 4.06
C HIS A 25 -5.96 12.27 5.48
N THR A 26 -5.63 10.99 5.63
CA THR A 26 -5.47 10.39 6.96
C THR A 26 -4.00 10.02 7.16
N ILE A 27 -3.34 10.59 8.18
CA ILE A 27 -1.94 10.31 8.53
C ILE A 27 -1.84 9.71 9.94
N GLY A 28 -1.09 8.62 10.07
CA GLY A 28 -1.02 7.87 11.31
C GLY A 28 -0.25 6.56 11.18
N ASP A 29 -0.53 5.64 12.10
CA ASP A 29 0.22 4.39 12.28
C ASP A 29 -0.49 3.14 11.67
N SER A 30 -0.01 1.95 12.04
CA SER A 30 -0.55 0.65 11.58
C SER A 30 -2.04 0.47 11.84
N THR A 31 -2.60 1.09 12.87
CA THR A 31 -4.04 0.95 13.18
C THR A 31 -4.94 1.68 12.18
N MET A 32 -4.36 2.58 11.37
CA MET A 32 -5.06 3.32 10.34
C MET A 32 -4.63 2.92 8.92
N ALA A 33 -3.45 2.32 8.76
CA ALA A 33 -2.85 1.97 7.47
C ALA A 33 -3.68 0.98 6.61
N THR A 34 -3.46 1.04 5.30
CA THR A 34 -3.99 0.06 4.34
C THR A 34 -3.15 -1.20 4.35
N TYR A 35 -3.81 -2.35 4.39
CA TYR A 35 -3.18 -3.67 4.30
C TYR A 35 -3.61 -4.40 3.03
N SER A 36 -2.69 -5.19 2.47
CA SER A 36 -3.01 -6.05 1.33
C SER A 36 -3.97 -7.14 1.77
N GLU A 37 -5.11 -7.18 1.08
CA GLU A 37 -6.21 -8.07 1.44
C GLU A 37 -5.88 -9.55 1.20
N SER A 38 -4.92 -9.83 0.32
CA SER A 38 -4.44 -11.17 -0.03
C SER A 38 -3.38 -11.76 0.90
N THR A 39 -2.82 -10.97 1.84
CA THR A 39 -1.67 -11.39 2.64
C THR A 39 -1.92 -11.41 4.14
N THR A 40 -2.95 -10.69 4.62
CA THR A 40 -3.28 -10.64 6.04
C THR A 40 -4.77 -10.37 6.27
N VAL A 41 -5.29 -10.78 7.42
CA VAL A 41 -6.62 -10.42 7.93
C VAL A 41 -6.66 -9.04 8.60
N THR A 42 -5.50 -8.46 8.91
CA THR A 42 -5.37 -7.13 9.52
C THR A 42 -5.93 -6.05 8.60
N ARG A 43 -6.69 -5.12 9.16
CA ARG A 43 -7.18 -3.91 8.47
C ARG A 43 -7.01 -2.71 9.40
N GLY A 44 -6.49 -1.60 8.87
CA GLY A 44 -6.54 -0.32 9.57
C GLY A 44 -7.87 0.39 9.33
N TRP A 45 -8.36 1.15 10.31
CA TRP A 45 -9.67 1.80 10.18
C TRP A 45 -9.72 2.84 9.04
N GLY A 46 -8.58 3.48 8.72
CA GLY A 46 -8.47 4.41 7.59
C GLY A 46 -8.74 3.75 6.24
N GLN A 47 -8.39 2.46 6.09
CA GLN A 47 -8.72 1.67 4.90
C GLN A 47 -10.23 1.54 4.70
N MET A 48 -10.99 1.49 5.79
CA MET A 48 -12.43 1.28 5.80
C MET A 48 -13.21 2.60 5.71
N PHE A 49 -12.54 3.74 5.75
CA PHE A 49 -13.18 5.01 6.07
C PHE A 49 -14.00 5.61 4.91
N GLN A 50 -13.60 5.36 3.65
CA GLN A 50 -14.27 5.88 2.45
C GLN A 50 -15.77 5.55 2.40
N GLN A 51 -16.19 4.39 2.93
CA GLN A 51 -17.57 3.91 2.85
C GLN A 51 -18.57 4.80 3.61
N PHE A 52 -18.10 5.62 4.54
CA PHE A 52 -18.94 6.52 5.34
C PHE A 52 -19.05 7.93 4.75
N PHE A 53 -18.60 8.12 3.51
CA PHE A 53 -18.70 9.39 2.81
C PHE A 53 -19.45 9.25 1.49
N THR A 54 -20.09 10.34 1.08
CA THR A 54 -20.62 10.50 -0.28
C THR A 54 -19.48 10.57 -1.31
N ASP A 55 -19.80 10.35 -2.58
CA ASP A 55 -18.87 10.46 -3.72
C ASP A 55 -18.22 11.86 -3.88
N ALA A 56 -18.68 12.88 -3.14
CA ALA A 56 -18.08 14.20 -3.09
C ALA A 56 -16.77 14.26 -2.27
N VAL A 57 -16.48 13.22 -1.48
CA VAL A 57 -15.26 13.11 -0.67
C VAL A 57 -14.42 11.91 -1.11
N THR A 58 -13.12 12.14 -1.28
CA THR A 58 -12.12 11.08 -1.48
C THR A 58 -11.24 10.95 -0.24
N VAL A 59 -11.21 9.77 0.36
CA VAL A 59 -10.29 9.45 1.46
C VAL A 59 -8.94 9.04 0.88
N ASN A 60 -7.90 9.82 1.18
CA ASN A 60 -6.51 9.53 0.82
C ASN A 60 -5.79 8.99 2.06
N ASN A 61 -5.84 7.67 2.26
CA ASN A 61 -5.20 7.04 3.41
C ASN A 61 -3.68 6.95 3.22
N ARG A 62 -2.96 7.71 4.04
CA ARG A 62 -1.49 7.84 4.01
C ARG A 62 -0.84 7.36 5.30
N ALA A 63 -1.58 6.67 6.17
CA ALA A 63 -1.03 6.07 7.38
C ALA A 63 0.03 5.00 7.05
N LYS A 64 1.09 4.95 7.87
CA LYS A 64 2.24 4.07 7.70
C LYS A 64 2.34 3.12 8.90
N SER A 65 2.44 1.83 8.62
CA SER A 65 2.73 0.84 9.67
C SER A 65 4.01 1.18 10.44
N GLY A 66 3.95 1.10 11.78
CA GLY A 66 5.11 1.36 12.64
C GLY A 66 5.49 2.83 12.82
N ALA A 67 4.76 3.78 12.25
CA ALA A 67 5.05 5.21 12.40
C ALA A 67 4.71 5.75 13.80
N SER A 68 5.52 6.67 14.31
CA SER A 68 5.16 7.59 15.40
C SER A 68 4.94 9.01 14.85
N SER A 69 4.46 9.93 15.69
CA SER A 69 4.32 11.34 15.30
C SER A 69 5.65 11.94 14.82
N LYS A 70 6.76 11.57 15.47
CA LYS A 70 8.14 11.92 15.11
C LYS A 70 8.55 11.29 13.79
N SER A 71 8.47 9.95 13.68
CA SER A 71 9.05 9.25 12.53
C SER A 71 8.31 9.57 11.23
N PHE A 72 6.98 9.71 11.26
CA PHE A 72 6.20 10.09 10.07
C PHE A 72 6.57 11.49 9.55
N TYR A 73 7.02 12.38 10.44
CA TYR A 73 7.41 13.74 10.09
C TYR A 73 8.81 13.78 9.49
N GLU A 74 9.76 13.10 10.13
CA GLU A 74 11.18 13.17 9.78
C GLU A 74 11.54 12.35 8.54
N GLU A 75 10.83 11.26 8.32
CA GLU A 75 11.06 10.41 7.16
C GLU A 75 10.43 11.06 5.91
N ALA A 76 11.28 11.59 5.01
CA ALA A 76 10.89 12.35 3.83
C ALA A 76 9.90 11.64 2.86
N ALA A 77 9.71 10.34 2.99
CA ALA A 77 8.74 9.57 2.22
C ALA A 77 7.28 9.89 2.58
N TYR A 78 7.04 10.37 3.81
CA TYR A 78 5.69 10.42 4.37
C TYR A 78 5.16 11.85 4.40
N TRP A 79 5.40 12.62 5.47
CA TRP A 79 4.76 13.93 5.58
C TRP A 79 5.03 14.85 4.38
N GLU A 80 6.28 14.89 3.88
CA GLU A 80 6.63 15.65 2.67
C GLU A 80 5.90 15.19 1.40
N SER A 81 5.58 13.90 1.27
CA SER A 81 4.82 13.40 0.12
C SER A 81 3.33 13.69 0.23
N VAL A 82 2.79 13.67 1.46
CA VAL A 82 1.39 14.02 1.73
C VAL A 82 1.14 15.50 1.44
N LYS A 83 2.03 16.39 1.92
CA LYS A 83 1.92 17.84 1.69
C LYS A 83 1.75 18.24 0.23
N LYS A 84 2.46 17.56 -0.67
CA LYS A 84 2.40 17.83 -2.13
C LYS A 84 1.03 17.52 -2.74
N GLN A 85 0.21 16.73 -2.06
CA GLN A 85 -1.11 16.31 -2.54
C GLN A 85 -2.26 17.11 -1.94
N ILE A 86 -2.01 17.80 -0.82
CA ILE A 86 -2.99 18.64 -0.13
C ILE A 86 -3.31 19.86 -1.00
N GLN A 87 -4.60 20.14 -1.12
CA GLN A 87 -5.12 21.35 -1.76
C GLN A 87 -5.92 22.18 -0.75
N PRO A 88 -6.08 23.50 -0.99
CA PRO A 88 -6.95 24.32 -0.18
C PRO A 88 -8.38 23.75 -0.11
N GLY A 89 -8.94 23.66 1.10
CA GLY A 89 -10.25 23.07 1.37
C GLY A 89 -10.24 21.58 1.74
N ASP A 90 -9.10 20.89 1.60
CA ASP A 90 -8.95 19.52 2.07
C ASP A 90 -8.94 19.42 3.61
N TYR A 91 -9.07 18.21 4.13
CA TYR A 91 -8.93 17.89 5.55
C TYR A 91 -7.73 16.97 5.77
N VAL A 92 -7.04 17.14 6.89
CA VAL A 92 -5.98 16.22 7.34
C VAL A 92 -6.33 15.70 8.73
N LEU A 93 -6.68 14.42 8.82
CA LEU A 93 -6.90 13.71 10.08
C LEU A 93 -5.58 13.12 10.55
N ILE A 94 -5.17 13.48 11.77
CA ILE A 94 -3.86 13.19 12.34
C ILE A 94 -4.04 12.29 13.56
N GLN A 95 -3.57 11.04 13.48
CA GLN A 95 -3.71 10.05 14.56
C GLN A 95 -2.37 9.33 14.85
N PHE A 96 -1.80 9.58 16.02
CA PHE A 96 -0.58 8.91 16.51
C PHE A 96 -0.71 8.61 18.02
N ALA A 97 0.19 7.77 18.55
CA ALA A 97 0.47 7.47 19.96
C ALA A 97 1.12 6.07 20.07
N HIS A 98 0.69 5.10 19.27
CA HIS A 98 1.05 3.69 19.46
C HIS A 98 2.56 3.41 19.45
N ASN A 99 3.30 4.08 18.57
CA ASN A 99 4.76 3.95 18.46
C ASN A 99 5.49 5.14 19.11
N ASP A 100 4.75 6.16 19.55
CA ASP A 100 5.27 7.26 20.36
C ASP A 100 5.60 6.78 21.78
N GLU A 101 4.85 5.78 22.28
CA GLU A 101 5.05 5.09 23.56
C GLU A 101 6.36 4.27 23.66
N LYS A 102 7.16 4.18 22.59
CA LYS A 102 8.43 3.46 22.62
C LYS A 102 9.35 4.02 23.70
N ASN A 103 10.26 3.17 24.18
CA ASN A 103 11.13 3.46 25.33
C ASN A 103 10.31 3.86 26.58
N ASP A 104 9.14 3.23 26.77
CA ASP A 104 8.17 3.48 27.84
C ASP A 104 7.80 4.97 28.00
N GLY A 105 7.62 5.66 26.87
CA GLY A 105 7.22 7.07 26.83
C GLY A 105 8.36 8.08 27.01
N MET A 106 9.61 7.65 26.86
CA MET A 106 10.77 8.54 26.79
C MET A 106 11.10 8.91 25.34
N ASP A 107 11.69 10.11 25.16
CA ASP A 107 12.17 10.52 23.85
C ASP A 107 13.36 9.66 23.40
N GLY A 108 13.24 9.06 22.22
CA GLY A 108 14.24 8.12 21.71
C GLY A 108 15.61 8.75 21.48
N ASP A 109 15.67 10.02 21.07
CA ASP A 109 16.96 10.69 20.81
C ASP A 109 17.66 11.03 22.12
N GLU A 110 16.91 11.49 23.13
CA GLU A 110 17.45 11.78 24.46
C GLU A 110 17.95 10.51 25.15
N VAL A 111 17.20 9.42 25.07
CA VAL A 111 17.59 8.12 25.63
C VAL A 111 18.83 7.58 24.95
N LYS A 112 18.90 7.67 23.62
CA LYS A 112 20.08 7.26 22.85
C LYS A 112 21.31 8.07 23.26
N ALA A 113 21.20 9.40 23.28
CA ALA A 113 22.28 10.28 23.70
C ALA A 113 22.73 10.02 25.15
N TYR A 114 21.80 9.72 26.05
CA TYR A 114 22.10 9.32 27.42
C TYR A 114 22.96 8.04 27.44
N TYR A 115 22.54 6.99 26.75
CA TYR A 115 23.30 5.74 26.71
C TYR A 115 24.68 5.91 26.07
N GLU A 116 24.80 6.74 25.02
CA GLU A 116 26.09 7.11 24.44
C GLU A 116 26.99 7.82 25.47
N SER A 117 26.44 8.76 26.25
CA SER A 117 27.20 9.55 27.22
C SER A 117 27.81 8.73 28.35
N ILE A 118 27.19 7.60 28.71
CA ILE A 118 27.67 6.68 29.75
C ILE A 118 28.41 5.45 29.18
N GLY A 119 28.72 5.45 27.88
CA GLY A 119 29.46 4.38 27.21
C GLY A 119 28.67 3.08 27.02
N GLN A 120 27.34 3.11 27.12
CA GLN A 120 26.46 1.95 26.88
C GLN A 120 26.00 1.90 25.42
N HIS A 121 26.95 1.80 24.49
CA HIS A 121 26.69 1.87 23.05
C HIS A 121 25.69 0.82 22.54
N ASP A 122 25.68 -0.39 23.10
CA ASP A 122 24.72 -1.44 22.71
C ASP A 122 23.28 -1.03 23.02
N LYS A 123 23.06 -0.33 24.15
CA LYS A 123 21.74 0.18 24.51
C LYS A 123 21.34 1.40 23.70
N ALA A 124 22.31 2.26 23.38
CA ALA A 124 22.08 3.39 22.47
C ALA A 124 21.66 2.90 21.07
N ALA A 125 22.31 1.85 20.55
CA ALA A 125 21.96 1.25 19.26
C ALA A 125 20.55 0.65 19.27
N ALA A 126 20.19 -0.06 20.35
CA ALA A 126 18.88 -0.66 20.53
C ALA A 126 17.75 0.33 20.88
N THR A 127 18.05 1.62 21.10
CA THR A 127 17.05 2.63 21.45
C THR A 127 16.19 2.95 20.24
N ASP A 128 14.87 2.88 20.41
CA ASP A 128 13.93 3.12 19.32
C ASP A 128 13.70 4.63 19.16
N TYR A 129 14.26 5.21 18.09
CA TYR A 129 14.19 6.66 17.85
C TYR A 129 12.75 7.20 17.76
N ARG A 130 11.77 6.33 17.48
CA ARG A 130 10.35 6.70 17.34
C ARG A 130 9.72 7.18 18.64
N GLY A 131 10.31 6.83 19.80
CA GLY A 131 9.81 7.21 21.11
C GLY A 131 9.76 8.73 21.30
N THR A 132 8.68 9.20 21.91
CA THR A 132 8.49 10.62 22.25
C THR A 132 8.06 10.74 23.70
N THR A 133 8.10 11.95 24.25
CA THR A 133 7.44 12.25 25.53
C THR A 133 6.06 12.83 25.28
N ALA A 134 5.03 12.30 25.96
CA ALA A 134 3.63 12.70 25.75
C ALA A 134 3.43 14.23 25.94
N SER A 135 3.98 14.82 27.00
CA SER A 135 3.88 16.25 27.28
C SER A 135 4.91 17.13 26.55
N GLY A 136 5.88 16.52 25.85
CA GLY A 136 7.00 17.19 25.19
C GLY A 136 6.98 16.96 23.69
N THR A 137 7.90 16.13 23.20
CA THR A 137 8.19 15.98 21.76
C THR A 137 6.98 15.52 20.95
N TYR A 138 6.08 14.72 21.53
CA TYR A 138 4.81 14.36 20.90
C TYR A 138 4.00 15.60 20.48
N LYS A 139 3.82 16.56 21.39
CA LYS A 139 3.08 17.81 21.12
C LYS A 139 3.77 18.65 20.07
N GLU A 140 5.10 18.66 20.06
CA GLU A 140 5.87 19.41 19.07
C GLU A 140 5.58 18.93 17.65
N TYR A 141 5.58 17.62 17.40
CA TYR A 141 5.23 17.09 16.07
C TYR A 141 3.77 17.33 15.72
N LEU A 142 2.83 17.18 16.66
CA LEU A 142 1.42 17.53 16.43
C LEU A 142 1.25 18.99 15.98
N ARG A 143 1.96 19.94 16.63
CA ARG A 143 1.93 21.35 16.23
C ARG A 143 2.43 21.55 14.80
N LYS A 144 3.55 20.90 14.43
CA LYS A 144 4.10 20.98 13.08
C LYS A 144 3.09 20.52 12.02
N TYR A 145 2.41 19.38 12.23
CA TYR A 145 1.38 18.92 11.30
C TYR A 145 0.23 19.93 11.16
N VAL A 146 -0.24 20.49 12.27
CA VAL A 146 -1.32 21.49 12.26
C VAL A 146 -0.91 22.75 11.52
N GLU A 147 0.27 23.29 11.81
CA GLU A 147 0.80 24.52 11.20
C GLU A 147 0.97 24.34 9.69
N GLU A 148 1.61 23.26 9.28
CA GLU A 148 1.90 23.00 7.87
C GLU A 148 0.63 22.65 7.07
N THR A 149 -0.34 21.95 7.68
CA THR A 149 -1.66 21.74 7.06
C THR A 149 -2.37 23.06 6.80
N ARG A 150 -2.38 23.97 7.78
CA ARG A 150 -2.98 25.30 7.64
C ARG A 150 -2.26 26.15 6.59
N ALA A 151 -0.94 26.07 6.54
CA ALA A 151 -0.14 26.78 5.54
C ALA A 151 -0.50 26.37 4.09
N LEU A 152 -1.01 25.14 3.91
CA LEU A 152 -1.50 24.63 2.62
C LEU A 152 -2.98 24.93 2.35
N GLY A 153 -3.67 25.65 3.26
CA GLY A 153 -5.08 26.00 3.13
C GLY A 153 -6.05 24.85 3.46
N ALA A 154 -5.57 23.78 4.07
CA ALA A 154 -6.38 22.64 4.51
C ALA A 154 -6.75 22.74 6.00
N THR A 155 -7.73 21.94 6.41
CA THR A 155 -8.25 21.89 7.78
C THR A 155 -7.65 20.71 8.55
N PRO A 156 -6.75 20.95 9.53
CA PRO A 156 -6.25 19.89 10.38
C PRO A 156 -7.29 19.47 11.43
N VAL A 157 -7.37 18.16 11.69
CA VAL A 157 -8.20 17.55 12.73
C VAL A 157 -7.35 16.56 13.50
N LEU A 158 -7.21 16.75 14.81
CA LEU A 158 -6.50 15.80 15.67
C LEU A 158 -7.46 14.69 16.09
N VAL A 159 -7.03 13.43 15.95
CA VAL A 159 -7.85 12.25 16.24
C VAL A 159 -7.11 11.40 17.25
N GLY A 160 -7.73 11.13 18.41
CA GLY A 160 -7.15 10.26 19.42
C GLY A 160 -6.88 8.85 18.89
N ALA A 161 -5.77 8.23 19.27
CA ALA A 161 -5.45 6.87 18.86
C ALA A 161 -6.48 5.85 19.40
N ILE A 162 -6.78 4.83 18.60
CA ILE A 162 -7.67 3.73 19.02
C ILE A 162 -7.03 2.97 20.19
N CYS A 163 -7.83 2.47 21.15
CA CYS A 163 -7.25 1.74 22.27
C CYS A 163 -6.53 0.44 21.86
N ARG A 164 -5.56 0.01 22.68
CA ARG A 164 -5.12 -1.40 22.76
C ARG A 164 -6.12 -2.17 23.62
N LYS A 165 -6.43 -3.43 23.28
CA LYS A 165 -7.35 -4.30 24.07
C LYS A 165 -6.75 -4.84 25.37
N TYR A 166 -6.11 -3.98 26.15
CA TYR A 166 -5.55 -4.33 27.45
C TYR A 166 -6.65 -4.41 28.51
N PHE A 167 -7.42 -5.49 28.47
CA PHE A 167 -8.49 -5.72 29.44
C PHE A 167 -7.96 -6.03 30.84
N THR A 168 -8.71 -5.60 31.84
CA THR A 168 -8.68 -6.11 33.21
C THR A 168 -10.12 -6.22 33.67
N GLY A 169 -10.61 -7.44 33.81
CA GLY A 169 -12.05 -7.68 33.93
C GLY A 169 -12.77 -7.18 32.68
N SER A 170 -13.78 -6.32 32.87
CA SER A 170 -14.60 -5.76 31.79
C SER A 170 -14.15 -4.38 31.31
N THR A 171 -12.98 -3.90 31.75
CA THR A 171 -12.51 -2.53 31.47
C THR A 171 -11.14 -2.52 30.82
N ILE A 172 -10.89 -1.56 29.93
CA ILE A 172 -9.58 -1.31 29.35
C ILE A 172 -8.71 -0.56 30.36
N ARG A 173 -7.49 -1.07 30.58
CA ARG A 173 -6.47 -0.46 31.45
C ARG A 173 -6.05 0.92 30.94
N ARG A 174 -5.48 1.71 31.86
CA ARG A 174 -4.95 3.06 31.59
C ARG A 174 -4.00 3.10 30.39
N ASN A 175 -3.00 2.21 30.37
CA ASN A 175 -2.05 2.08 29.26
C ASN A 175 -2.68 1.55 27.96
N GLY A 176 -3.82 0.86 28.03
CA GLY A 176 -4.59 0.49 26.85
C GLY A 176 -5.21 1.69 26.14
N ARG A 177 -5.36 2.81 26.86
CA ARG A 177 -5.87 4.09 26.35
C ARG A 177 -4.75 5.09 26.05
N HIS A 178 -3.50 4.64 25.97
CA HIS A 178 -2.32 5.49 25.76
C HIS A 178 -2.03 6.49 26.89
N ASP A 179 -2.40 6.10 28.10
CA ASP A 179 -1.99 6.80 29.32
C ASP A 179 -1.07 5.89 30.13
N LEU A 180 0.22 6.21 30.12
CA LEU A 180 1.27 5.39 30.73
C LEU A 180 1.39 5.59 32.24
N GLY A 181 0.60 6.46 32.86
CA GLY A 181 0.84 6.93 34.22
C GLY A 181 0.82 5.89 35.35
N ASP A 182 0.54 4.62 35.06
CA ASP A 182 0.64 3.51 36.02
C ASP A 182 1.99 2.76 35.96
N ASP A 183 2.75 2.92 34.88
CA ASP A 183 4.07 2.32 34.63
C ASP A 183 4.75 3.00 33.42
N PHE A 184 5.78 3.81 33.68
CA PHE A 184 6.59 4.46 32.63
C PHE A 184 8.06 4.61 33.05
N SER A 185 8.93 4.84 32.07
CA SER A 185 10.34 5.15 32.30
C SER A 185 10.59 6.66 32.17
N LEU A 186 11.54 7.17 32.96
CA LEU A 186 11.89 8.59 32.98
C LEU A 186 13.40 8.77 32.97
N LEU A 187 13.91 9.51 32.00
CA LEU A 187 15.27 9.97 31.99
C LEU A 187 15.43 11.16 32.94
N THR A 188 16.23 10.98 34.00
CA THR A 188 16.55 12.02 34.99
C THR A 188 18.02 12.42 34.92
N SER A 189 18.41 13.49 35.63
CA SER A 189 19.82 13.86 35.76
C SER A 189 20.70 12.78 36.41
N SER A 190 20.09 11.82 37.12
CA SER A 190 20.76 10.67 37.74
C SER A 190 20.69 9.38 36.92
N GLY A 191 20.09 9.43 35.73
CA GLY A 191 19.85 8.28 34.85
C GLY A 191 18.38 7.92 34.71
N ILE A 192 18.11 6.79 34.06
CA ILE A 192 16.75 6.30 33.81
C ILE A 192 16.17 5.65 35.05
N THR A 193 14.97 6.07 35.46
CA THR A 193 14.13 5.35 36.44
C THR A 193 13.01 4.63 35.71
N GLU A 194 12.68 3.41 36.14
CA GLU A 194 11.63 2.56 35.56
C GLU A 194 10.52 2.33 36.61
N GLY A 195 9.32 1.91 36.18
CA GLY A 195 8.23 1.60 37.12
C GLY A 195 7.61 2.82 37.79
N ASN A 196 7.82 4.02 37.23
CA ASN A 196 7.30 5.26 37.78
C ASN A 196 5.77 5.30 37.65
N LYS A 197 5.11 6.00 38.57
CA LYS A 197 3.66 6.12 38.63
C LYS A 197 3.25 7.53 39.01
N VAL A 198 2.17 8.01 38.41
CA VAL A 198 1.51 9.26 38.76
C VAL A 198 0.03 9.00 39.03
N SER A 199 -0.61 9.90 39.80
CA SER A 199 -2.04 9.79 40.08
C SER A 199 -2.87 9.86 38.80
N THR A 200 -4.12 9.40 38.86
CA THR A 200 -5.06 9.47 37.72
C THR A 200 -5.39 10.90 37.26
N ASP A 201 -5.19 11.89 38.14
CA ASP A 201 -5.40 13.31 37.82
C ASP A 201 -4.16 13.95 37.17
N ASP A 202 -3.04 13.21 37.09
CA ASP A 202 -1.82 13.65 36.43
C ASP A 202 -1.78 13.07 35.01
N HIS A 203 -1.96 13.97 34.04
CA HIS A 203 -2.01 13.66 32.61
C HIS A 203 -0.67 13.92 31.90
N THR A 204 0.45 14.03 32.63
CA THR A 204 1.79 14.27 32.03
C THR A 204 2.16 13.19 31.00
N TYR A 205 1.73 11.95 31.24
CA TYR A 205 2.04 10.76 30.41
C TYR A 205 0.82 10.22 29.65
N ASP A 206 -0.21 11.06 29.47
CA ASP A 206 -1.46 10.74 28.81
C ASP A 206 -1.46 11.34 27.38
N TYR A 207 -1.15 10.52 26.38
CA TYR A 207 -1.05 10.96 24.99
C TYR A 207 -2.35 11.58 24.45
N PRO A 208 -3.55 10.97 24.63
CA PRO A 208 -4.82 11.56 24.24
C PRO A 208 -5.07 12.92 24.89
N TYR A 209 -4.80 13.05 26.20
CA TYR A 209 -4.94 14.33 26.89
C TYR A 209 -3.99 15.38 26.32
N GLN A 210 -2.72 15.04 26.09
CA GLN A 210 -1.74 15.97 25.55
C GLN A 210 -2.06 16.39 24.11
N MET A 211 -2.60 15.47 23.28
CA MET A 211 -3.13 15.81 21.96
C MET A 211 -4.32 16.78 22.05
N ARG A 212 -5.26 16.54 22.97
CA ARG A 212 -6.37 17.46 23.21
C ARG A 212 -5.89 18.85 23.64
N MET A 213 -4.85 18.92 24.48
CA MET A 213 -4.24 20.19 24.86
C MET A 213 -3.63 20.93 23.65
N VAL A 214 -3.00 20.22 22.70
CA VAL A 214 -2.57 20.84 21.44
C VAL A 214 -3.76 21.31 20.61
N ALA A 215 -4.85 20.54 20.58
CA ALA A 215 -6.06 20.94 19.86
C ALA A 215 -6.64 22.26 20.38
N ASP A 216 -6.77 22.35 21.70
CA ASP A 216 -7.25 23.55 22.40
C ASP A 216 -6.29 24.74 22.22
N GLU A 217 -4.98 24.51 22.37
CA GLU A 217 -3.93 25.51 22.18
C GLU A 217 -3.95 26.11 20.77
N MET A 218 -4.12 25.26 19.75
CA MET A 218 -4.04 25.68 18.35
C MET A 218 -5.40 26.04 17.76
N GLY A 219 -6.50 25.85 18.49
CA GLY A 219 -7.85 26.05 17.99
C GLY A 219 -8.20 25.14 16.81
N VAL A 220 -7.90 23.85 16.92
CA VAL A 220 -8.29 22.81 15.94
C VAL A 220 -9.23 21.81 16.61
N SER A 221 -10.00 21.08 15.81
CA SER A 221 -10.91 20.06 16.34
C SER A 221 -10.15 18.86 16.88
N TYR A 222 -10.62 18.32 18.00
CA TYR A 222 -10.17 17.03 18.56
C TYR A 222 -11.31 16.01 18.51
N VAL A 223 -11.08 14.90 17.84
CA VAL A 223 -11.98 13.75 17.77
C VAL A 223 -11.51 12.71 18.79
N ASP A 224 -12.26 12.53 19.87
CA ASP A 224 -11.94 11.58 20.95
C ASP A 224 -12.31 10.14 20.57
N LEU A 225 -11.56 9.59 19.60
CA LEU A 225 -11.71 8.21 19.15
C LEU A 225 -11.14 7.22 20.17
N THR A 226 -10.24 7.65 21.06
CA THR A 226 -9.72 6.83 22.17
C THR A 226 -10.86 6.43 23.11
N THR A 227 -11.65 7.38 23.61
CA THR A 227 -12.79 7.07 24.47
C THR A 227 -13.85 6.22 23.74
N ALA A 228 -14.15 6.55 22.48
CA ALA A 228 -15.15 5.81 21.71
C ALA A 228 -14.76 4.34 21.46
N THR A 229 -13.48 4.07 21.18
CA THR A 229 -13.00 2.69 20.99
C THR A 229 -12.89 1.92 22.31
N LYS A 230 -12.54 2.59 23.41
CA LYS A 230 -12.65 2.00 24.76
C LYS A 230 -14.06 1.48 25.01
N GLU A 231 -15.08 2.32 24.83
CA GLU A 231 -16.48 1.97 25.06
C GLU A 231 -16.95 0.83 24.13
N LEU A 232 -16.54 0.86 22.86
CA LEU A 232 -16.80 -0.22 21.91
C LEU A 232 -16.21 -1.55 22.39
N TYR A 233 -14.94 -1.58 22.79
CA TYR A 233 -14.32 -2.83 23.19
C TYR A 233 -14.94 -3.37 24.48
N GLU A 234 -15.21 -2.49 25.45
CA GLU A 234 -15.86 -2.86 26.72
C GLU A 234 -17.28 -3.39 26.51
N SER A 235 -18.02 -2.91 25.51
CA SER A 235 -19.38 -3.41 25.22
C SER A 235 -19.39 -4.84 24.68
N TYR A 236 -18.32 -5.27 24.01
CA TYR A 236 -18.13 -6.66 23.58
C TYR A 236 -17.52 -7.52 24.70
N GLY A 237 -16.73 -6.91 25.58
CA GLY A 237 -15.91 -7.62 26.57
C GLY A 237 -14.72 -8.34 25.92
N ASP A 238 -13.77 -8.75 26.74
CA ASP A 238 -12.45 -9.24 26.27
C ASP A 238 -12.53 -10.35 25.20
N ALA A 239 -13.22 -11.45 25.51
CA ALA A 239 -13.28 -12.61 24.61
C ALA A 239 -13.90 -12.28 23.24
N LYS A 240 -15.07 -11.63 23.22
CA LYS A 240 -15.74 -11.29 21.96
C LYS A 240 -15.04 -10.16 21.21
N ALA A 241 -14.49 -9.17 21.92
CA ALA A 241 -13.69 -8.13 21.28
C ALA A 241 -12.49 -8.77 20.57
N ASN A 242 -11.76 -9.65 21.25
CA ASN A 242 -10.64 -10.38 20.69
C ASN A 242 -11.01 -11.20 19.45
N GLU A 243 -12.14 -11.92 19.49
CA GLU A 243 -12.62 -12.78 18.41
C GLU A 243 -13.11 -11.99 17.19
N LEU A 244 -13.89 -10.92 17.42
CA LEU A 244 -14.63 -10.25 16.36
C LEU A 244 -13.94 -8.99 15.83
N LEU A 245 -13.26 -8.24 16.71
CA LEU A 245 -12.76 -6.90 16.38
C LEU A 245 -11.25 -6.86 16.09
N PHE A 246 -10.50 -7.86 16.55
CA PHE A 246 -9.05 -7.93 16.38
C PHE A 246 -8.65 -9.03 15.41
N ASP A 247 -7.45 -8.91 14.84
CA ASP A 247 -6.94 -9.82 13.80
C ASP A 247 -6.41 -11.17 14.35
N GLY A 248 -6.46 -11.36 15.67
CA GLY A 248 -5.93 -12.53 16.36
C GLY A 248 -4.44 -12.41 16.73
N GLU A 249 -3.75 -11.35 16.29
CA GLU A 249 -2.33 -11.14 16.52
C GLU A 249 -2.09 -9.98 17.51
N GLY A 250 -1.88 -10.33 18.79
CA GLY A 250 -1.57 -9.36 19.83
C GLY A 250 -2.78 -8.51 20.24
N SER A 251 -2.52 -7.26 20.66
CA SER A 251 -3.51 -6.40 21.33
C SER A 251 -3.84 -5.08 20.62
N THR A 252 -3.39 -4.92 19.38
CA THR A 252 -3.38 -3.61 18.70
C THR A 252 -4.16 -3.62 17.40
N HIS A 253 -3.96 -4.65 16.58
CA HIS A 253 -4.36 -4.66 15.20
C HIS A 253 -5.75 -5.26 15.01
N THR A 254 -6.53 -4.63 14.14
CA THR A 254 -7.96 -4.91 13.99
C THR A 254 -8.25 -5.82 12.81
N SER A 255 -9.31 -6.62 12.94
CA SER A 255 -9.92 -7.32 11.81
C SER A 255 -10.66 -6.32 10.92
N ALA A 256 -11.16 -6.77 9.75
CA ALA A 256 -12.04 -5.96 8.91
C ALA A 256 -13.29 -5.46 9.66
N MET A 257 -13.87 -6.29 10.53
CA MET A 257 -15.04 -5.89 11.34
C MET A 257 -14.69 -4.80 12.35
N GLY A 258 -13.59 -4.98 13.09
CA GLY A 258 -13.13 -3.96 14.04
C GLY A 258 -12.80 -2.63 13.36
N ALA A 259 -12.02 -2.69 12.27
CA ALA A 259 -11.64 -1.51 11.49
C ALA A 259 -12.87 -0.75 10.94
N THR A 260 -13.90 -1.46 10.47
CA THR A 260 -15.15 -0.86 9.97
C THR A 260 -15.92 -0.16 11.09
N LEU A 261 -16.07 -0.80 12.25
CA LEU A 261 -16.80 -0.22 13.39
C LEU A 261 -16.09 1.02 13.94
N ILE A 262 -14.76 1.01 13.99
CA ILE A 262 -13.95 2.16 14.39
C ILE A 262 -14.08 3.31 13.38
N ALA A 263 -13.99 3.02 12.08
CA ALA A 263 -14.18 4.01 11.04
C ALA A 263 -15.58 4.66 11.10
N ARG A 264 -16.63 3.86 11.38
CA ARG A 264 -18.00 4.36 11.63
C ARG A 264 -18.06 5.27 12.86
N LEU A 265 -17.41 4.90 13.96
CA LEU A 265 -17.32 5.74 15.18
C LEU A 265 -16.64 7.08 14.87
N CYS A 266 -15.52 7.08 14.13
CA CYS A 266 -14.84 8.30 13.73
C CYS A 266 -15.77 9.21 12.91
N ALA A 267 -16.47 8.66 11.91
CA ALA A 267 -17.45 9.40 11.12
C ALA A 267 -18.60 9.96 11.97
N GLN A 268 -19.12 9.20 12.94
CA GLN A 268 -20.14 9.68 13.88
C GLN A 268 -19.64 10.87 14.72
N LEU A 269 -18.41 10.80 15.22
CA LEU A 269 -17.82 11.87 16.00
C LEU A 269 -17.58 13.13 15.17
N LEU A 270 -17.09 12.99 13.93
CA LEU A 270 -16.93 14.11 12.99
C LEU A 270 -18.27 14.78 12.71
N GLN A 271 -19.30 13.99 12.38
CA GLN A 271 -20.63 14.51 12.09
C GLN A 271 -21.21 15.27 13.30
N LYS A 272 -21.04 14.72 14.52
CA LYS A 272 -21.48 15.35 15.78
C LYS A 272 -20.78 16.68 16.04
N GLN A 273 -19.54 16.84 15.57
CA GLN A 273 -18.79 18.09 15.67
C GLN A 273 -19.04 19.07 14.51
N GLY A 274 -19.92 18.73 13.55
CA GLY A 274 -20.16 19.58 12.38
C GLY A 274 -19.06 19.47 11.31
N ILE A 275 -18.16 18.49 11.42
CA ILE A 275 -17.04 18.30 10.50
C ILE A 275 -17.47 17.33 9.41
N LEU A 276 -17.42 17.78 8.15
CA LEU A 276 -17.82 16.99 6.98
C LEU A 276 -19.27 16.46 7.05
N SER A 277 -20.13 17.02 7.91
CA SER A 277 -21.46 16.45 8.22
C SER A 277 -22.35 16.29 6.99
N ASP A 278 -22.28 17.21 6.04
CA ASP A 278 -23.06 17.16 4.78
C ASP A 278 -22.59 16.05 3.83
N TYR A 279 -21.36 15.54 4.05
CA TYR A 279 -20.74 14.50 3.22
C TYR A 279 -20.72 13.14 3.90
N ILE A 280 -21.02 13.05 5.19
CA ILE A 280 -20.99 11.80 5.96
C ILE A 280 -22.32 11.04 5.78
N ASN A 281 -22.19 9.76 5.42
CA ASN A 281 -23.31 8.85 5.23
C ASN A 281 -23.24 7.69 6.24
N LEU A 282 -24.06 7.76 7.29
CA LEU A 282 -24.07 6.81 8.41
C LEU A 282 -25.32 5.92 8.43
N THR A 283 -25.89 5.61 7.26
CA THR A 283 -27.12 4.81 7.22
C THR A 283 -26.95 3.50 8.00
N SER A 284 -28.03 3.07 8.64
CA SER A 284 -28.22 1.68 9.10
C SER A 284 -28.54 0.75 7.92
N ASP A 285 -28.77 1.30 6.72
CA ASP A 285 -29.04 0.49 5.55
C ASP A 285 -27.83 -0.32 5.11
N LEU A 286 -28.11 -1.30 4.28
CA LEU A 286 -27.08 -2.07 3.61
C LEU A 286 -26.28 -1.13 2.72
N SER A 287 -24.95 -1.26 2.75
CA SER A 287 -24.01 -0.48 1.95
C SER A 287 -22.90 -1.38 1.46
N VAL A 288 -22.32 -1.03 0.31
CA VAL A 288 -21.20 -1.75 -0.28
C VAL A 288 -20.12 -0.76 -0.70
N ASN A 289 -18.87 -1.10 -0.38
CA ASN A 289 -17.69 -0.32 -0.71
C ASN A 289 -16.69 -1.21 -1.49
N PRO A 290 -16.23 -0.79 -2.67
CA PRO A 290 -16.62 0.45 -3.35
C PRO A 290 -18.05 0.36 -3.91
N SER A 291 -18.76 1.49 -3.96
CA SER A 291 -20.13 1.61 -4.49
C SER A 291 -20.21 1.51 -6.02
N LYS A 292 -19.05 1.58 -6.66
CA LYS A 292 -18.78 1.37 -8.09
C LYS A 292 -17.39 0.76 -8.20
N ALA A 293 -17.17 -0.16 -9.12
CA ALA A 293 -15.86 -0.75 -9.32
C ALA A 293 -15.35 -0.51 -10.73
N ASP A 294 -14.14 0.01 -10.83
CA ASP A 294 -13.35 -0.08 -12.04
C ASP A 294 -12.34 -1.20 -11.86
N LEU A 295 -12.43 -2.22 -12.70
CA LEU A 295 -11.47 -3.32 -12.81
C LEU A 295 -10.19 -2.88 -13.52
N GLY A 296 -10.16 -1.66 -14.05
CA GLY A 296 -9.03 -1.07 -14.74
C GLY A 296 -8.84 -1.66 -16.13
N GLU A 297 -7.62 -1.57 -16.62
CA GLU A 297 -7.22 -2.23 -17.85
C GLU A 297 -6.82 -3.68 -17.55
N ALA A 298 -7.27 -4.62 -18.37
CA ALA A 298 -6.73 -5.98 -18.40
C ALA A 298 -6.57 -6.49 -19.82
N TYR A 299 -5.60 -7.37 -20.06
CA TYR A 299 -5.41 -7.94 -21.39
C TYR A 299 -6.52 -8.94 -21.74
N LYS A 300 -6.87 -9.02 -23.02
CA LYS A 300 -7.85 -10.03 -23.49
C LYS A 300 -7.48 -11.44 -22.99
N GLY A 301 -8.43 -12.10 -22.34
CA GLY A 301 -8.31 -13.42 -21.70
C GLY A 301 -7.78 -13.40 -20.27
N GLN A 302 -7.44 -12.25 -19.69
CA GLN A 302 -7.11 -12.15 -18.27
C GLN A 302 -8.36 -12.17 -17.41
N THR A 303 -8.20 -12.70 -16.20
CA THR A 303 -9.22 -12.65 -15.15
C THR A 303 -8.77 -11.63 -14.10
N VAL A 304 -9.64 -10.66 -13.80
CA VAL A 304 -9.45 -9.70 -12.71
C VAL A 304 -10.42 -10.02 -11.59
N VAL A 305 -9.93 -9.98 -10.36
CA VAL A 305 -10.73 -10.11 -9.15
C VAL A 305 -10.70 -8.78 -8.40
N LYS A 306 -11.86 -8.36 -7.90
CA LYS A 306 -12.02 -7.16 -7.07
C LYS A 306 -12.75 -7.53 -5.78
N GLU A 307 -12.19 -7.10 -4.65
CA GLU A 307 -12.82 -7.20 -3.34
C GLU A 307 -13.89 -6.11 -3.16
N PHE A 308 -14.97 -6.47 -2.50
CA PHE A 308 -16.02 -5.58 -2.04
C PHE A 308 -16.32 -5.86 -0.58
N GLN A 309 -16.44 -4.79 0.18
CA GLN A 309 -16.88 -4.83 1.57
C GLN A 309 -18.35 -4.51 1.63
N ILE A 310 -19.08 -5.31 2.36
CA ILE A 310 -20.49 -5.10 2.60
C ILE A 310 -20.72 -4.85 4.08
N SER A 311 -21.43 -3.76 4.37
CA SER A 311 -21.79 -3.40 5.74
C SER A 311 -23.27 -3.04 5.84
N GLY A 312 -23.88 -3.36 6.97
CA GLY A 312 -25.27 -3.06 7.29
C GLY A 312 -25.44 -3.17 8.79
N PHE A 313 -26.18 -2.23 9.38
CA PHE A 313 -26.25 -2.07 10.83
C PHE A 313 -27.71 -1.95 11.24
N ASP A 314 -28.13 -2.56 12.34
CA ASP A 314 -29.54 -2.55 12.76
C ASP A 314 -30.53 -3.11 11.70
N LEU A 315 -30.07 -4.03 10.85
CA LEU A 315 -30.88 -4.73 9.84
C LEU A 315 -32.04 -5.50 10.49
N GLN A 316 -33.18 -5.53 9.78
CA GLN A 316 -34.37 -6.27 10.20
C GLN A 316 -34.78 -7.28 9.13
N PRO A 317 -35.11 -8.54 9.50
CA PRO A 317 -35.04 -9.12 10.85
C PRO A 317 -33.60 -9.18 11.41
N ALA A 318 -33.42 -9.37 12.72
CA ALA A 318 -32.08 -9.39 13.35
C ALA A 318 -31.18 -10.55 12.85
N GLU A 319 -31.74 -11.60 12.26
CA GLU A 319 -30.98 -12.63 11.56
C GLU A 319 -31.55 -12.83 10.16
N GLY A 320 -30.68 -12.87 9.17
CA GLY A 320 -31.10 -13.01 7.78
C GLY A 320 -29.93 -13.24 6.84
N ASN A 321 -30.19 -13.09 5.55
CA ASN A 321 -29.17 -13.20 4.51
C ASN A 321 -29.14 -11.95 3.65
N VAL A 322 -27.95 -11.66 3.14
CA VAL A 322 -27.75 -10.79 1.99
C VAL A 322 -27.44 -11.67 0.79
N THR A 323 -28.12 -11.43 -0.33
CA THR A 323 -27.84 -12.10 -1.59
C THR A 323 -27.07 -11.15 -2.49
N VAL A 324 -25.92 -11.61 -2.98
CA VAL A 324 -25.10 -10.91 -3.98
C VAL A 324 -25.25 -11.66 -5.29
N THR A 325 -25.60 -10.97 -6.37
CA THR A 325 -25.81 -11.54 -7.70
C THR A 325 -24.99 -10.76 -8.71
N ALA A 326 -24.24 -11.46 -9.57
CA ALA A 326 -23.47 -10.88 -10.65
C ALA A 326 -24.24 -10.99 -11.98
N SER A 327 -24.10 -9.99 -12.84
CA SER A 327 -24.50 -10.08 -14.25
C SER A 327 -23.62 -11.09 -15.01
N LYS A 328 -24.00 -11.42 -16.26
CA LYS A 328 -23.46 -12.58 -16.99
C LYS A 328 -21.93 -12.55 -17.19
N GLY A 329 -21.32 -11.37 -17.32
CA GLY A 329 -19.87 -11.24 -17.48
C GLY A 329 -19.08 -11.32 -16.17
N LEU A 330 -19.75 -11.47 -15.03
CA LEU A 330 -19.15 -11.54 -13.70
C LEU A 330 -19.48 -12.85 -12.98
N GLN A 331 -18.64 -13.16 -12.01
CA GLN A 331 -18.93 -14.15 -10.97
C GLN A 331 -18.61 -13.55 -9.60
N VAL A 332 -19.29 -14.01 -8.56
CA VAL A 332 -19.09 -13.59 -7.19
C VAL A 332 -18.74 -14.76 -6.27
N SER A 333 -17.98 -14.48 -5.22
CA SER A 333 -17.53 -15.43 -4.20
C SER A 333 -17.51 -14.80 -2.81
N ALA A 334 -17.87 -15.56 -1.77
CA ALA A 334 -17.75 -15.12 -0.38
C ALA A 334 -16.37 -15.45 0.24
N ASP A 335 -15.63 -16.38 -0.37
CA ASP A 335 -14.37 -16.93 0.15
C ASP A 335 -13.15 -16.62 -0.75
N GLY A 336 -13.39 -16.02 -1.92
CA GLY A 336 -12.37 -15.72 -2.92
C GLY A 336 -11.94 -16.94 -3.76
N GLU A 337 -12.50 -18.12 -3.50
CA GLU A 337 -12.12 -19.40 -4.14
C GLU A 337 -13.26 -19.95 -5.00
N ASN A 338 -14.47 -19.99 -4.44
CA ASN A 338 -15.65 -20.60 -5.05
C ASN A 338 -16.53 -19.54 -5.73
N TYR A 339 -16.34 -19.37 -7.05
CA TYR A 339 -17.06 -18.38 -7.85
C TYR A 339 -18.34 -18.92 -8.48
N SER A 340 -19.40 -18.12 -8.44
CA SER A 340 -20.71 -18.46 -9.00
C SER A 340 -21.45 -17.19 -9.47
N GLY A 341 -22.62 -17.33 -10.12
CA GLY A 341 -23.43 -16.16 -10.50
C GLY A 341 -24.09 -15.46 -9.30
N SER A 342 -24.20 -16.12 -8.15
CA SER A 342 -24.79 -15.54 -6.95
C SER A 342 -24.37 -16.27 -5.67
N ILE A 343 -24.12 -15.52 -4.61
CA ILE A 343 -23.80 -16.01 -3.26
C ILE A 343 -24.81 -15.48 -2.24
N SER A 344 -24.94 -16.18 -1.11
CA SER A 344 -25.72 -15.76 0.04
C SER A 344 -24.81 -15.65 1.26
N MET A 345 -24.82 -14.50 1.92
CA MET A 345 -24.03 -14.22 3.12
C MET A 345 -24.96 -13.97 4.30
N SER A 346 -24.80 -14.75 5.38
CA SER A 346 -25.64 -14.60 6.57
C SER A 346 -25.19 -13.45 7.46
N TYR A 347 -26.15 -12.75 8.07
CA TYR A 347 -25.89 -11.76 9.11
C TYR A 347 -26.67 -12.09 10.40
N LYS A 348 -26.19 -11.57 11.53
CA LYS A 348 -26.78 -11.79 12.85
C LYS A 348 -26.81 -10.50 13.66
N GLU A 349 -27.72 -10.44 14.64
CA GLU A 349 -27.94 -9.27 15.51
C GLU A 349 -28.15 -7.95 14.74
N GLY A 350 -28.70 -8.04 13.52
CA GLY A 350 -28.88 -6.89 12.62
C GLY A 350 -27.58 -6.36 12.00
N ASN A 351 -26.45 -7.01 12.21
CA ASN A 351 -25.15 -6.57 11.73
C ASN A 351 -24.67 -7.45 10.59
N MET A 352 -24.63 -6.89 9.39
CA MET A 352 -23.91 -7.44 8.25
C MET A 352 -22.56 -6.74 8.19
N ILE A 353 -21.46 -7.46 8.39
CA ILE A 353 -20.14 -7.01 8.00
C ILE A 353 -19.46 -8.20 7.35
N GLY A 354 -19.12 -8.07 6.08
CA GLY A 354 -18.52 -9.15 5.34
C GLY A 354 -17.77 -8.65 4.12
N THR A 355 -17.07 -9.59 3.51
CA THR A 355 -16.33 -9.37 2.28
C THR A 355 -16.84 -10.34 1.23
N PHE A 356 -16.97 -9.85 0.00
CA PHE A 356 -17.17 -10.70 -1.17
C PHE A 356 -16.26 -10.25 -2.30
N TYR A 357 -16.03 -11.15 -3.25
CA TYR A 357 -15.14 -10.95 -4.37
C TYR A 357 -15.94 -11.02 -5.65
N ALA A 358 -15.71 -10.11 -6.59
CA ALA A 358 -16.20 -10.24 -7.94
C ALA A 358 -15.04 -10.54 -8.88
N ARG A 359 -15.27 -11.48 -9.80
CA ARG A 359 -14.32 -11.92 -10.81
C ARG A 359 -14.89 -11.63 -12.19
N CYS A 360 -14.09 -11.03 -13.05
CA CYS A 360 -14.41 -10.83 -14.46
C CYS A 360 -13.32 -11.43 -15.34
N GLU A 361 -13.70 -12.19 -16.37
CA GLU A 361 -12.80 -12.56 -17.45
C GLU A 361 -12.97 -11.55 -18.60
N PHE A 362 -11.88 -10.90 -19.00
CA PHE A 362 -11.85 -9.95 -20.11
C PHE A 362 -11.82 -10.71 -21.44
N ALA A 363 -12.89 -11.46 -21.73
CA ALA A 363 -12.92 -12.43 -22.82
C ALA A 363 -12.85 -11.80 -24.22
N GLU A 364 -13.39 -10.59 -24.39
CA GLU A 364 -13.42 -9.87 -25.66
C GLU A 364 -12.81 -8.48 -25.57
N GLU A 365 -12.42 -7.92 -26.72
CA GLU A 365 -11.94 -6.53 -26.82
C GLU A 365 -13.08 -5.55 -26.54
N GLY A 366 -12.77 -4.45 -25.84
CA GLY A 366 -13.71 -3.37 -25.58
C GLY A 366 -13.95 -3.12 -24.10
N VAL A 367 -15.02 -2.36 -23.82
CA VAL A 367 -15.38 -1.93 -22.47
C VAL A 367 -16.30 -2.96 -21.83
N ILE A 368 -15.95 -3.39 -20.63
CA ILE A 368 -16.81 -4.16 -19.74
C ILE A 368 -17.75 -3.18 -19.04
N ASN A 369 -19.04 -3.46 -19.10
CA ASN A 369 -20.09 -2.74 -18.37
C ASN A 369 -21.02 -3.79 -17.78
N GLU A 370 -20.68 -4.24 -16.59
CA GLU A 370 -21.39 -5.28 -15.84
C GLU A 370 -21.91 -4.68 -14.53
N GLU A 371 -22.74 -5.43 -13.80
CA GLU A 371 -23.32 -4.96 -12.55
C GLU A 371 -23.35 -6.08 -11.51
N ILE A 372 -23.15 -5.70 -10.25
CA ILE A 372 -23.40 -6.56 -9.09
C ILE A 372 -24.62 -6.01 -8.37
N THR A 373 -25.60 -6.87 -8.12
CA THR A 373 -26.80 -6.54 -7.36
C THR A 373 -26.70 -7.17 -5.99
N VAL A 374 -26.85 -6.36 -4.94
CA VAL A 374 -26.86 -6.79 -3.55
C VAL A 374 -28.24 -6.54 -2.97
N THR A 375 -28.86 -7.58 -2.40
CA THR A 375 -30.24 -7.53 -1.91
C THR A 375 -30.37 -8.05 -0.49
N SER A 376 -31.21 -7.41 0.32
CA SER A 376 -31.62 -7.91 1.63
C SER A 376 -33.03 -7.39 1.95
N GLY A 377 -34.01 -8.30 1.98
CA GLY A 377 -35.43 -7.91 2.03
C GLY A 377 -35.81 -7.05 0.83
N ASP A 378 -36.41 -5.89 1.09
CA ASP A 378 -36.82 -4.92 0.05
C ASP A 378 -35.66 -4.00 -0.40
N LYS A 379 -34.49 -4.08 0.24
CA LYS A 379 -33.33 -3.25 -0.07
C LYS A 379 -32.55 -3.83 -1.24
N THR A 380 -32.19 -2.98 -2.19
CA THR A 380 -31.39 -3.34 -3.37
C THR A 380 -30.32 -2.28 -3.60
N ILE A 381 -29.07 -2.73 -3.77
CA ILE A 381 -27.92 -1.91 -4.17
C ILE A 381 -27.44 -2.45 -5.51
N VAL A 382 -27.26 -1.58 -6.49
CA VAL A 382 -26.66 -1.93 -7.78
C VAL A 382 -25.29 -1.26 -7.85
N ILE A 383 -24.27 -2.07 -8.07
CA ILE A 383 -22.88 -1.66 -8.14
C ILE A 383 -22.45 -1.79 -9.60
N PRO A 384 -22.25 -0.67 -10.32
CA PRO A 384 -21.69 -0.73 -11.66
C PRO A 384 -20.24 -1.19 -11.60
N VAL A 385 -19.90 -2.12 -12.48
CA VAL A 385 -18.56 -2.69 -12.65
C VAL A 385 -18.09 -2.43 -14.07
N THR A 386 -17.05 -1.59 -14.19
CA THR A 386 -16.44 -1.24 -15.47
C THR A 386 -15.06 -1.88 -15.61
N GLY A 387 -14.56 -1.94 -16.83
CA GLY A 387 -13.18 -2.31 -17.12
C GLY A 387 -12.89 -2.14 -18.60
N THR A 388 -11.63 -2.11 -18.98
CA THR A 388 -11.23 -2.00 -20.39
C THR A 388 -10.33 -3.17 -20.79
N SER A 389 -10.78 -3.94 -21.77
CA SER A 389 -9.99 -5.00 -22.38
C SER A 389 -9.00 -4.41 -23.37
N VAL A 390 -7.72 -4.56 -23.05
CA VAL A 390 -6.60 -4.13 -23.88
C VAL A 390 -6.14 -5.31 -24.74
N VAL A 391 -5.99 -5.08 -26.04
CA VAL A 391 -5.44 -6.07 -26.96
C VAL A 391 -3.97 -5.76 -27.20
N LEU A 392 -3.13 -6.79 -27.22
CA LEU A 392 -1.69 -6.71 -27.55
C LEU A 392 -1.42 -6.91 -29.05
N ASP A 393 -2.46 -6.93 -29.89
CA ASP A 393 -2.36 -7.25 -31.30
C ASP A 393 -1.82 -6.08 -32.12
N GLY A 394 -1.05 -6.38 -33.16
CA GLY A 394 -0.57 -5.40 -34.14
C GLY A 394 0.65 -4.56 -33.73
N GLY A 395 1.23 -4.79 -32.56
CA GLY A 395 2.47 -4.13 -32.12
C GLY A 395 3.74 -4.98 -32.28
N ALA A 396 4.90 -4.37 -32.07
CA ALA A 396 6.19 -5.03 -32.09
C ALA A 396 6.59 -5.49 -30.66
N PRO A 397 7.05 -6.74 -30.46
CA PRO A 397 7.52 -7.18 -29.15
C PRO A 397 8.73 -6.38 -28.71
N VAL A 398 8.79 -6.06 -27.42
CA VAL A 398 9.91 -5.37 -26.80
C VAL A 398 10.40 -6.07 -25.54
N GLN A 399 11.68 -5.92 -25.26
CA GLN A 399 12.28 -6.36 -24.01
C GLN A 399 13.43 -5.43 -23.62
N ALA A 400 13.55 -5.13 -22.33
CA ALA A 400 14.74 -4.57 -21.70
C ALA A 400 15.23 -5.60 -20.69
N TYR A 401 16.48 -6.00 -20.80
CA TYR A 401 17.06 -7.07 -20.00
C TYR A 401 18.41 -6.65 -19.44
N TRP A 402 18.50 -6.59 -18.11
CA TRP A 402 19.75 -6.40 -17.38
C TRP A 402 20.18 -7.72 -16.78
N ARG A 403 21.25 -8.27 -17.34
CA ARG A 403 21.81 -9.55 -16.94
C ARG A 403 22.53 -9.50 -15.58
N LEU A 404 23.20 -8.40 -15.29
CA LEU A 404 23.81 -8.10 -13.98
C LEU A 404 24.91 -9.08 -13.51
N GLU A 405 25.71 -9.63 -14.43
CA GLU A 405 26.81 -10.56 -14.11
C GLU A 405 28.21 -9.97 -14.12
N LYS A 406 28.37 -8.82 -14.76
CA LYS A 406 29.67 -8.19 -15.03
C LYS A 406 29.56 -6.67 -15.11
N ASP A 407 28.41 -6.17 -15.53
CA ASP A 407 28.05 -4.77 -15.71
C ASP A 407 26.53 -4.61 -15.57
N ASP A 408 26.09 -3.36 -15.69
CA ASP A 408 24.71 -2.89 -15.66
C ASP A 408 24.20 -2.53 -17.07
N GLU A 409 24.84 -3.04 -18.12
CA GLU A 409 24.39 -2.86 -19.49
C GLU A 409 23.01 -3.51 -19.71
N CYS A 410 22.14 -2.78 -20.40
CA CYS A 410 20.80 -3.25 -20.76
C CYS A 410 20.79 -3.72 -22.21
N GLU A 411 20.39 -4.96 -22.42
CA GLU A 411 20.04 -5.48 -23.76
C GLU A 411 18.60 -5.08 -24.06
N VAL A 412 18.38 -4.36 -25.17
CA VAL A 412 17.05 -3.92 -25.60
C VAL A 412 16.68 -4.56 -26.92
N THR A 413 15.51 -5.18 -26.99
CA THR A 413 14.89 -5.66 -28.23
C THR A 413 13.62 -4.88 -28.51
N GLY A 414 13.36 -4.61 -29.79
CA GLY A 414 12.19 -3.85 -30.25
C GLY A 414 12.23 -2.34 -29.96
N PRO A 415 11.17 -1.58 -30.31
CA PRO A 415 11.14 -0.13 -30.22
C PRO A 415 10.87 0.36 -28.78
N MET A 416 11.90 0.30 -27.95
CA MET A 416 11.98 0.82 -26.58
C MET A 416 13.35 1.46 -26.34
N ASN A 417 13.42 2.42 -25.43
CA ASN A 417 14.65 3.02 -24.93
C ASN A 417 14.88 2.62 -23.47
N THR A 418 16.15 2.48 -23.09
CA THR A 418 16.56 2.29 -21.69
C THR A 418 17.21 3.57 -21.17
N LEU A 419 16.90 3.94 -19.92
CA LEU A 419 17.62 4.97 -19.18
C LEU A 419 18.72 4.37 -18.29
N GLY A 420 18.93 3.05 -18.37
CA GLY A 420 19.93 2.33 -17.61
C GLY A 420 19.53 2.06 -16.16
N GLN A 421 20.55 1.78 -15.35
CA GLN A 421 20.44 1.62 -13.91
C GLN A 421 20.91 2.89 -13.19
N SER A 422 20.30 3.21 -12.05
CA SER A 422 20.82 4.23 -11.13
C SER A 422 20.68 3.80 -9.67
N HIS A 423 21.37 4.51 -8.76
CA HIS A 423 21.41 4.21 -7.34
C HIS A 423 21.22 5.48 -6.51
N SER A 424 20.62 5.32 -5.32
CA SER A 424 20.58 6.34 -4.28
C SER A 424 20.84 5.66 -2.95
N GLY A 425 21.81 6.13 -2.15
CA GLY A 425 22.17 5.52 -0.86
C GLY A 425 22.71 4.08 -0.96
N MET A 426 22.98 3.61 -2.17
CA MET A 426 23.40 2.25 -2.52
C MET A 426 24.55 2.30 -3.52
N LEU A 427 25.40 1.27 -3.51
CA LEU A 427 26.51 1.12 -4.45
C LEU A 427 26.58 -0.32 -4.94
N VAL A 428 27.03 -0.51 -6.17
CA VAL A 428 27.47 -1.83 -6.65
C VAL A 428 28.77 -2.19 -5.93
N GLN A 429 28.73 -3.19 -5.04
CA GLN A 429 29.93 -3.68 -4.37
C GLN A 429 30.81 -4.45 -5.36
N LYS A 430 30.20 -5.37 -6.11
CA LYS A 430 30.88 -6.24 -7.09
C LYS A 430 29.88 -7.09 -7.86
N TYR A 431 30.38 -7.68 -8.95
CA TYR A 431 29.70 -8.75 -9.66
C TYR A 431 30.28 -10.12 -9.28
N SER A 432 29.54 -10.87 -8.47
CA SER A 432 29.94 -12.20 -8.03
C SER A 432 28.71 -13.04 -7.70
N ALA A 433 28.89 -14.37 -7.62
CA ALA A 433 27.89 -15.20 -6.96
C ALA A 433 27.63 -14.69 -5.53
N PRO A 434 26.41 -14.82 -4.98
CA PRO A 434 26.14 -14.48 -3.59
C PRO A 434 27.09 -15.25 -2.66
N ASN A 435 27.05 -16.58 -2.69
CA ASN A 435 28.08 -17.48 -2.15
C ASN A 435 27.96 -18.93 -2.70
N ALA A 436 28.80 -19.83 -2.19
CA ALA A 436 28.83 -21.25 -2.60
C ALA A 436 27.57 -22.06 -2.22
N ASN A 437 26.73 -21.56 -1.31
CA ASN A 437 25.50 -22.20 -0.87
C ASN A 437 24.26 -21.58 -1.54
N THR A 438 24.45 -20.77 -2.59
CA THR A 438 23.34 -20.09 -3.26
C THR A 438 22.40 -21.11 -3.87
N THR A 439 21.12 -21.01 -3.56
CA THR A 439 20.07 -21.79 -4.21
C THR A 439 19.32 -20.90 -5.19
N TRP A 440 19.05 -21.46 -6.36
CA TRP A 440 18.20 -20.86 -7.38
C TRP A 440 16.91 -21.67 -7.53
N PRO A 441 15.81 -21.06 -7.99
CA PRO A 441 14.64 -21.81 -8.39
C PRO A 441 15.04 -22.88 -9.42
N GLU A 442 14.63 -24.12 -9.19
CA GLU A 442 15.12 -25.30 -9.94
C GLU A 442 14.97 -25.14 -11.46
N TRP A 443 13.87 -24.50 -11.90
CA TRP A 443 13.56 -24.28 -13.31
C TRP A 443 14.54 -23.35 -14.04
N THR A 444 15.39 -22.61 -13.32
CA THR A 444 16.42 -21.76 -13.94
C THR A 444 17.56 -22.57 -14.53
N GLY A 445 17.84 -23.75 -13.97
CA GLY A 445 19.05 -24.52 -14.28
C GLY A 445 20.34 -23.84 -13.80
N PHE A 446 20.26 -22.76 -13.03
CA PHE A 446 21.42 -22.06 -12.50
C PHE A 446 21.98 -22.77 -11.27
N ASP A 447 23.31 -22.76 -11.16
CA ASP A 447 24.02 -23.25 -9.98
C ASP A 447 24.55 -22.10 -9.12
N ALA A 448 25.16 -22.45 -7.98
CA ALA A 448 25.69 -21.47 -7.03
C ALA A 448 26.85 -20.62 -7.57
N SER A 449 27.43 -20.95 -8.74
CA SER A 449 28.51 -20.18 -9.37
C SER A 449 27.99 -19.00 -10.20
N ARG A 450 26.69 -18.98 -10.52
CA ARG A 450 26.01 -17.90 -11.23
C ARG A 450 26.30 -16.55 -10.56
N LYS A 451 26.88 -15.61 -11.31
CA LYS A 451 27.16 -14.26 -10.80
C LYS A 451 25.88 -13.43 -10.74
N THR A 452 25.89 -12.46 -9.84
CA THR A 452 24.83 -11.48 -9.60
C THR A 452 25.47 -10.12 -9.36
N GLN A 453 24.69 -9.05 -9.47
CA GLN A 453 25.12 -7.73 -9.03
C GLN A 453 24.87 -7.64 -7.52
N ARG A 454 25.95 -7.63 -6.74
CA ARG A 454 25.87 -7.45 -5.29
C ARG A 454 25.90 -5.96 -4.97
N ASN A 455 24.83 -5.48 -4.37
CA ASN A 455 24.67 -4.10 -3.97
C ASN A 455 24.78 -3.97 -2.45
N ILE A 456 25.44 -2.92 -1.99
CA ILE A 456 25.65 -2.60 -0.57
C ILE A 456 25.22 -1.17 -0.28
N ILE A 457 24.81 -0.90 0.95
CA ILE A 457 24.55 0.46 1.43
C ILE A 457 25.82 1.33 1.34
N GLU A 458 25.66 2.62 1.02
CA GLU A 458 26.74 3.59 1.15
C GLU A 458 27.31 3.58 2.59
N GLY A 459 28.65 3.59 2.71
CA GLY A 459 29.32 3.44 4.00
C GLY A 459 29.43 2.01 4.53
N GLU A 460 28.87 1.02 3.82
CA GLU A 460 29.00 -0.43 4.06
C GLU A 460 28.51 -0.96 5.42
N ALA A 461 27.85 -0.11 6.20
CA ALA A 461 27.25 -0.44 7.49
C ALA A 461 25.74 -0.18 7.44
N TRP A 462 24.96 -1.25 7.58
CA TRP A 462 23.52 -1.16 7.76
C TRP A 462 23.24 -0.61 9.16
N PRO A 463 22.43 0.44 9.29
CA PRO A 463 22.09 1.01 10.59
C PRO A 463 21.11 0.09 11.35
N ASP A 464 21.09 0.24 12.67
CA ASP A 464 20.12 -0.45 13.53
C ASP A 464 18.73 0.17 13.42
N GLY A 465 17.70 -0.61 13.72
CA GLY A 465 16.34 -0.10 13.90
C GLY A 465 15.56 0.22 12.62
N GLU A 466 16.05 -0.15 11.44
CA GLU A 466 15.26 -0.02 10.21
C GLU A 466 14.14 -1.05 10.18
N ILE A 467 12.90 -0.61 10.26
CA ILE A 467 11.74 -1.52 10.29
C ILE A 467 11.00 -1.60 8.96
N ASP A 468 11.39 -0.76 7.99
CA ASP A 468 10.77 -0.64 6.66
C ASP A 468 11.74 -0.01 5.65
N GLU A 469 11.31 0.16 4.39
CA GLU A 469 12.12 0.80 3.36
C GLU A 469 12.52 2.23 3.69
N VAL A 470 13.77 2.57 3.37
CA VAL A 470 14.26 3.95 3.39
C VAL A 470 14.07 4.54 2.00
N SER A 471 13.16 5.50 1.85
CA SER A 471 12.77 6.04 0.54
C SER A 471 13.89 6.68 -0.30
N THR A 472 14.96 7.10 0.34
CA THR A 472 16.17 7.66 -0.30
C THR A 472 17.22 6.60 -0.59
N ARG A 473 16.93 5.32 -0.34
CA ARG A 473 17.87 4.21 -0.54
C ARG A 473 17.29 3.17 -1.49
N TYR A 474 17.75 3.18 -2.73
CA TYR A 474 17.24 2.28 -3.76
C TYR A 474 18.22 2.01 -4.90
N ILE A 475 17.92 0.96 -5.65
CA ILE A 475 18.48 0.65 -6.96
C ILE A 475 17.33 0.78 -7.97
N GLU A 476 17.49 1.59 -9.00
CA GLU A 476 16.45 1.88 -10.01
C GLU A 476 16.84 1.37 -11.39
N PHE A 477 15.85 0.83 -12.11
CA PHE A 477 15.94 0.50 -13.54
C PHE A 477 14.82 1.24 -14.28
N ALA A 478 15.11 1.81 -15.44
CA ALA A 478 14.14 2.66 -16.12
C ALA A 478 14.12 2.49 -17.64
N VAL A 479 12.92 2.52 -18.21
CA VAL A 479 12.67 2.45 -19.66
C VAL A 479 11.69 3.52 -20.12
N GLN A 480 11.76 3.84 -21.40
CA GLN A 480 10.83 4.72 -22.09
C GLN A 480 10.39 4.08 -23.42
N PRO A 481 9.17 4.34 -23.90
CA PRO A 481 8.80 3.98 -25.26
C PRO A 481 9.75 4.63 -26.28
N ALA A 482 9.88 4.01 -27.46
CA ALA A 482 10.44 4.72 -28.59
C ALA A 482 9.53 5.90 -28.99
N LYS A 483 10.11 6.88 -29.67
CA LYS A 483 9.34 8.01 -30.21
C LYS A 483 8.24 7.49 -31.14
N GLY A 484 7.01 7.99 -30.99
CA GLY A 484 5.86 7.55 -31.79
C GLY A 484 5.26 6.20 -31.38
N THR A 485 5.63 5.66 -30.21
CA THR A 485 5.02 4.43 -29.69
C THR A 485 4.43 4.61 -28.30
N THR A 486 3.45 3.76 -27.99
CA THR A 486 3.02 3.48 -26.62
C THR A 486 3.51 2.08 -26.27
N LEU A 487 4.19 1.96 -25.14
CA LEU A 487 4.62 0.68 -24.59
C LEU A 487 3.50 0.09 -23.72
N LYS A 488 3.00 -1.07 -24.11
CA LYS A 488 2.09 -1.92 -23.33
C LYS A 488 2.93 -2.97 -22.60
N VAL A 489 3.27 -2.72 -21.34
CA VAL A 489 4.06 -3.65 -20.52
C VAL A 489 3.16 -4.78 -20.05
N ASP A 490 3.58 -6.02 -20.29
CA ASP A 490 2.82 -7.22 -19.90
C ASP A 490 3.52 -8.05 -18.82
N SER A 491 4.81 -7.79 -18.58
CA SER A 491 5.58 -8.45 -17.54
C SER A 491 6.82 -7.66 -17.12
N MET A 492 7.12 -7.76 -15.84
CA MET A 492 8.36 -7.29 -15.23
C MET A 492 8.83 -8.37 -14.27
N SER A 493 10.10 -8.73 -14.33
CA SER A 493 10.65 -9.76 -13.45
C SER A 493 12.09 -9.49 -13.07
N MET A 494 12.54 -10.13 -11.99
CA MET A 494 13.94 -10.16 -11.58
C MET A 494 14.16 -11.29 -10.58
N PHE A 495 15.42 -11.63 -10.32
CA PHE A 495 15.78 -12.38 -9.12
C PHE A 495 16.42 -11.49 -8.07
N VAL A 496 16.06 -11.71 -6.80
CA VAL A 496 16.60 -10.99 -5.65
C VAL A 496 16.94 -11.93 -4.49
N CYS A 497 18.05 -11.69 -3.78
CA CYS A 497 18.29 -12.32 -2.48
C CYS A 497 19.13 -11.47 -1.53
N GLY A 498 19.09 -11.83 -0.24
CA GLY A 498 20.08 -11.39 0.73
C GLY A 498 21.34 -12.25 0.68
N CYS A 499 22.50 -11.64 0.91
CA CYS A 499 23.79 -12.32 1.04
C CYS A 499 24.56 -11.77 2.25
N GLY A 500 25.40 -12.60 2.87
CA GLY A 500 26.13 -12.27 4.09
C GLY A 500 25.39 -12.67 5.38
N GLY A 501 24.24 -13.33 5.27
CA GLY A 501 23.44 -13.87 6.37
C GLY A 501 21.94 -13.71 6.11
N ASN A 502 21.12 -14.17 7.04
CA ASN A 502 19.66 -14.02 6.97
C ASN A 502 19.24 -12.59 7.31
N GLY A 503 18.00 -12.23 7.00
CA GLY A 503 17.36 -11.00 7.52
C GLY A 503 17.52 -9.77 6.64
N MET A 504 18.11 -9.89 5.45
CA MET A 504 17.99 -8.84 4.44
C MET A 504 16.52 -8.62 4.11
N CYS A 505 16.11 -7.38 4.03
CA CYS A 505 14.73 -7.04 3.71
C CYS A 505 14.71 -6.28 2.38
N CYS A 506 13.62 -6.41 1.62
CA CYS A 506 13.37 -5.46 0.54
C CYS A 506 11.90 -5.29 0.23
N LYS A 507 11.59 -4.13 -0.35
CA LYS A 507 10.38 -3.88 -1.13
C LYS A 507 10.77 -3.50 -2.54
N ILE A 508 9.95 -3.89 -3.51
CA ILE A 508 10.15 -3.56 -4.92
C ILE A 508 8.89 -2.90 -5.43
N TYR A 509 9.07 -1.74 -6.03
CA TYR A 509 7.98 -0.95 -6.58
C TYR A 509 8.23 -0.63 -8.05
N TYR A 510 7.17 -0.42 -8.80
CA TYR A 510 7.24 0.33 -10.05
C TYR A 510 6.42 1.61 -9.99
N SER A 511 6.80 2.61 -10.77
CA SER A 511 6.03 3.84 -10.96
C SER A 511 6.33 4.48 -12.32
N LYS A 512 5.36 5.22 -12.85
CA LYS A 512 5.59 6.13 -13.99
C LYS A 512 6.11 7.51 -13.54
N GLU A 513 5.94 7.83 -12.25
CA GLU A 513 6.28 9.12 -11.67
C GLU A 513 7.70 9.07 -11.06
N GLU A 514 8.51 10.08 -11.35
CA GLU A 514 9.91 10.15 -10.88
C GLU A 514 10.02 10.20 -9.35
N ASN A 515 9.06 10.87 -8.70
CA ASN A 515 8.98 11.00 -7.25
C ASN A 515 8.37 9.79 -6.55
N PHE A 516 7.90 8.77 -7.29
CA PHE A 516 7.19 7.60 -6.75
C PHE A 516 6.00 8.00 -5.84
N ALA A 517 5.23 9.04 -6.20
CA ALA A 517 4.09 9.48 -5.38
C ALA A 517 2.94 8.45 -5.32
N ASN A 518 2.78 7.67 -6.40
CA ASN A 518 1.82 6.58 -6.52
C ASN A 518 2.53 5.29 -7.02
N PRO A 519 3.38 4.67 -6.18
CA PRO A 519 4.12 3.49 -6.58
C PRO A 519 3.28 2.22 -6.37
N VAL A 520 3.46 1.22 -7.23
CA VAL A 520 2.82 -0.09 -7.09
C VAL A 520 3.84 -1.07 -6.54
N ASN A 521 3.59 -1.63 -5.35
CA ASN A 521 4.42 -2.67 -4.76
C ASN A 521 4.22 -3.98 -5.52
N ILE A 522 5.31 -4.62 -5.96
CA ILE A 522 5.31 -5.91 -6.65
C ILE A 522 6.02 -7.02 -5.88
N PHE A 523 6.69 -6.69 -4.78
CA PHE A 523 7.36 -7.64 -3.91
C PHE A 523 7.69 -7.02 -2.57
N GLU A 524 7.52 -7.79 -1.50
CA GLU A 524 7.96 -7.46 -0.15
C GLU A 524 8.45 -8.71 0.57
N MET A 525 9.60 -8.61 1.21
CA MET A 525 10.09 -9.63 2.13
C MET A 525 10.83 -8.98 3.29
N LYS A 526 10.28 -9.09 4.51
CA LYS A 526 10.82 -8.48 5.74
C LYS A 526 11.91 -9.31 6.44
N SER A 527 12.29 -10.45 5.86
CA SER A 527 13.42 -11.26 6.32
C SER A 527 13.73 -12.35 5.29
N MET A 528 14.65 -12.07 4.38
CA MET A 528 15.11 -13.02 3.38
C MET A 528 15.99 -14.12 3.99
N PRO A 529 15.79 -15.38 3.59
CA PRO A 529 16.78 -16.43 3.78
C PRO A 529 18.08 -16.09 3.04
N ALA A 530 19.22 -16.34 3.69
CA ALA A 530 20.51 -16.07 3.11
C ALA A 530 20.74 -16.90 1.84
N ASN A 531 21.14 -16.24 0.76
CA ASN A 531 21.57 -16.86 -0.51
C ASN A 531 20.49 -17.71 -1.18
N SER A 532 19.22 -17.48 -0.87
CA SER A 532 18.11 -18.11 -1.58
C SER A 532 17.52 -17.12 -2.56
N MET A 533 17.79 -17.32 -3.86
CA MET A 533 17.28 -16.45 -4.91
C MET A 533 15.76 -16.56 -5.01
N GLN A 534 15.10 -15.43 -4.76
CA GLN A 534 13.66 -15.26 -4.94
C GLN A 534 13.41 -14.78 -6.36
N TYR A 535 12.45 -15.40 -7.05
CA TYR A 535 11.97 -14.90 -8.33
C TYR A 535 10.81 -13.93 -8.08
N VAL A 536 10.97 -12.70 -8.54
CA VAL A 536 9.96 -11.66 -8.51
C VAL A 536 9.38 -11.54 -9.90
N CYS A 537 8.06 -11.59 -10.01
CA CYS A 537 7.36 -11.44 -11.28
C CYS A 537 6.06 -10.66 -11.05
N SER A 538 5.86 -9.63 -11.85
CA SER A 538 4.62 -8.88 -11.93
C SER A 538 4.16 -8.90 -13.39
N MET A 539 2.86 -9.09 -13.62
CA MET A 539 2.25 -9.03 -14.94
C MET A 539 1.30 -7.84 -14.98
N PRO A 540 1.82 -6.60 -14.97
CA PRO A 540 0.96 -5.43 -14.94
C PRO A 540 0.21 -5.30 -16.27
N VAL A 541 -0.91 -4.58 -16.24
CA VAL A 541 -1.52 -4.06 -17.46
C VAL A 541 -1.22 -2.57 -17.44
N LEU A 542 -0.10 -2.21 -18.07
CA LEU A 542 0.49 -0.89 -17.92
C LEU A 542 0.79 -0.28 -19.28
N SER A 543 0.17 0.87 -19.52
CA SER A 543 0.44 1.72 -20.68
C SER A 543 1.42 2.84 -20.30
N VAL A 544 2.57 2.86 -21.00
CA VAL A 544 3.57 3.93 -20.92
C VAL A 544 3.55 4.66 -22.26
N ASN A 545 3.06 5.88 -22.26
CA ASN A 545 2.94 6.71 -23.45
C ASN A 545 4.26 7.41 -23.79
N GLU A 546 4.39 7.89 -25.03
CA GLU A 546 5.54 8.71 -25.43
C GLU A 546 5.76 9.87 -24.44
N GLY A 547 7.00 10.03 -23.98
CA GLY A 547 7.40 11.03 -22.99
C GLY A 547 7.25 10.58 -21.52
N GLU A 548 6.54 9.48 -21.25
CA GLU A 548 6.52 8.86 -19.92
C GLU A 548 7.73 7.93 -19.74
N THR A 549 8.09 7.67 -18.46
CA THR A 549 9.15 6.74 -18.09
C THR A 549 8.59 5.73 -17.10
N LEU A 550 8.79 4.45 -17.33
CA LEU A 550 8.55 3.42 -16.34
C LEU A 550 9.83 3.17 -15.54
N ARG A 551 9.73 3.19 -14.21
CA ARG A 551 10.81 2.95 -13.27
C ARG A 551 10.47 1.77 -12.38
N ILE A 552 11.45 0.92 -12.09
CA ILE A 552 11.38 -0.12 -11.06
C ILE A 552 12.45 0.19 -10.02
N ARG A 553 12.06 0.30 -8.75
CA ARG A 553 12.99 0.52 -7.63
C ARG A 553 12.99 -0.65 -6.66
N VAL A 554 14.18 -1.12 -6.31
CA VAL A 554 14.43 -2.06 -5.22
C VAL A 554 14.90 -1.28 -4.01
N TYR A 555 14.18 -1.38 -2.89
CA TYR A 555 14.47 -0.71 -1.64
C TYR A 555 14.92 -1.70 -0.57
N PRO A 556 16.23 -1.89 -0.37
CA PRO A 556 16.75 -2.77 0.67
C PRO A 556 16.84 -2.06 2.03
N TRP A 557 16.62 -2.83 3.10
CA TRP A 557 16.93 -2.43 4.47
C TRP A 557 17.33 -3.65 5.30
N TYR A 558 17.84 -3.41 6.50
CA TYR A 558 18.19 -4.49 7.41
C TYR A 558 17.85 -4.09 8.85
N ASN A 559 17.12 -4.94 9.56
CA ASN A 559 16.51 -4.55 10.84
C ASN A 559 17.49 -4.26 11.97
N ASN A 560 18.76 -4.67 11.83
CA ASN A 560 19.76 -4.57 12.88
C ASN A 560 21.06 -3.96 12.35
N ALA A 561 21.91 -3.42 13.25
CA ALA A 561 23.25 -3.01 12.84
C ALA A 561 24.02 -4.21 12.23
N ALA A 562 24.50 -4.05 10.99
CA ALA A 562 25.22 -5.13 10.30
C ALA A 562 26.21 -4.61 9.27
N THR A 563 27.31 -5.34 9.06
CA THR A 563 28.26 -5.10 7.97
C THR A 563 28.34 -6.31 7.05
N GLY A 564 28.81 -6.12 5.82
CA GLY A 564 29.03 -7.20 4.86
C GLY A 564 27.77 -7.87 4.31
N LYS A 565 26.58 -7.36 4.66
CA LYS A 565 25.30 -7.77 4.06
C LYS A 565 25.11 -7.06 2.74
N THR A 566 24.67 -7.78 1.72
CA THR A 566 24.39 -7.23 0.39
C THR A 566 23.06 -7.74 -0.12
N ILE A 567 22.38 -6.94 -0.92
CA ILE A 567 21.26 -7.40 -1.75
C ILE A 567 21.80 -7.77 -3.13
N CYS A 568 21.45 -8.96 -3.61
CA CYS A 568 21.91 -9.49 -4.89
C CYS A 568 20.78 -9.39 -5.90
N LEU A 569 21.05 -8.84 -7.08
CA LEU A 569 20.10 -8.73 -8.19
C LEU A 569 20.60 -9.47 -9.42
N SER A 570 19.69 -10.09 -10.16
CA SER A 570 19.98 -10.79 -11.43
C SER A 570 18.78 -10.72 -12.37
N ASP A 571 19.06 -10.74 -13.68
CA ASP A 571 18.07 -10.93 -14.75
C ASP A 571 16.83 -10.01 -14.65
N VAL A 572 17.05 -8.71 -14.43
CA VAL A 572 15.94 -7.74 -14.40
C VAL A 572 15.39 -7.61 -15.82
N THR A 573 14.10 -7.84 -15.99
CA THR A 573 13.43 -7.86 -17.29
C THR A 573 12.18 -6.99 -17.26
N ILE A 574 12.00 -6.17 -18.30
CA ILE A 574 10.73 -5.51 -18.63
C ILE A 574 10.36 -5.96 -20.04
N HIS A 575 9.18 -6.56 -20.19
CA HIS A 575 8.70 -7.07 -21.47
C HIS A 575 7.29 -6.53 -21.76
N GLY A 576 7.00 -6.41 -23.05
CA GLY A 576 5.71 -5.94 -23.52
C GLY A 576 5.63 -5.83 -25.04
N ILE A 577 4.65 -5.06 -25.49
CA ILE A 577 4.43 -4.76 -26.90
C ILE A 577 4.45 -3.25 -27.09
N ALA A 578 5.20 -2.78 -28.07
CA ALA A 578 5.13 -1.39 -28.51
C ALA A 578 4.12 -1.26 -29.64
N VAL A 579 3.14 -0.38 -29.45
CA VAL A 579 2.07 -0.10 -30.40
C VAL A 579 2.28 1.32 -30.96
N ASP A 580 2.08 1.47 -32.26
CA ASP A 580 2.18 2.76 -32.95
C ASP A 580 1.14 3.76 -32.39
N SER A 581 1.60 4.93 -31.96
CA SER A 581 0.71 5.98 -31.46
C SER A 581 0.15 6.87 -32.57
N THR A 582 0.77 6.89 -33.77
CA THR A 582 0.24 7.42 -35.05
C THR A 582 1.28 7.29 -36.19
N THR A 583 1.03 6.37 -37.12
CA THR A 583 1.71 6.17 -38.43
C THR A 583 3.20 5.77 -38.40
N GLY A 584 3.42 4.45 -38.39
CA GLY A 584 4.41 3.74 -39.18
C GLY A 584 5.74 3.46 -38.50
N ILE A 585 5.88 2.28 -37.89
CA ILE A 585 7.16 1.59 -37.86
C ILE A 585 7.21 0.60 -39.00
N SER A 586 7.93 0.97 -40.06
CA SER A 586 8.54 0.01 -40.97
C SER A 586 9.87 -0.44 -40.38
N SER A 587 9.99 -1.72 -40.06
CA SER A 587 11.23 -2.44 -40.33
C SER A 587 10.94 -3.93 -40.30
N GLU A 588 10.88 -4.50 -41.51
CA GLU A 588 11.25 -5.90 -41.72
C GLU A 588 12.51 -6.22 -40.94
N LEU A 589 12.46 -7.23 -40.07
CA LEU A 589 13.61 -8.08 -39.82
C LEU A 589 13.17 -9.55 -39.86
N THR A 590 13.99 -10.27 -40.59
CA THR A 590 13.88 -11.59 -41.21
C THR A 590 13.61 -12.78 -40.28
N GLN A 591 12.97 -13.78 -40.90
CA GLN A 591 12.65 -15.13 -40.45
C GLN A 591 13.81 -16.02 -39.92
N ASN A 592 13.39 -16.93 -39.02
CA ASN A 592 13.72 -18.36 -38.88
C ASN A 592 15.11 -18.82 -38.40
N ALA A 593 15.36 -18.74 -37.09
CA ALA A 593 16.08 -19.81 -36.40
C ALA A 593 15.06 -20.83 -35.86
N ALA A 594 15.35 -22.13 -35.91
CA ALA A 594 14.53 -23.14 -35.22
C ALA A 594 14.85 -23.09 -33.70
N PRO A 595 13.85 -23.27 -32.82
CA PRO A 595 14.11 -23.31 -31.39
C PRO A 595 15.00 -24.51 -31.04
N VAL A 596 15.98 -24.29 -30.16
CA VAL A 596 16.79 -25.34 -29.56
C VAL A 596 16.04 -26.09 -28.47
N ARG A 597 14.99 -25.47 -27.90
CA ARG A 597 14.09 -26.11 -26.93
C ARG A 597 12.69 -25.53 -27.04
N THR A 598 11.68 -26.38 -26.98
CA THR A 598 10.27 -25.96 -26.88
C THR A 598 9.67 -26.58 -25.62
N ILE A 599 9.09 -25.74 -24.77
CA ILE A 599 8.45 -26.13 -23.51
C ILE A 599 6.99 -25.70 -23.58
N TYR A 600 6.08 -26.58 -23.19
CA TYR A 600 4.66 -26.26 -23.10
C TYR A 600 4.30 -25.98 -21.65
N TYR A 601 3.40 -25.03 -21.42
CA TYR A 601 2.78 -24.80 -20.14
C TYR A 601 1.26 -24.81 -20.29
N GLY A 602 0.59 -25.30 -19.26
CA GLY A 602 -0.84 -25.08 -19.08
C GLY A 602 -1.13 -23.60 -18.81
N THR A 603 -2.38 -23.20 -18.97
CA THR A 603 -2.86 -21.85 -18.60
C THR A 603 -2.74 -21.55 -17.11
N ASP A 604 -2.54 -22.58 -16.29
CA ASP A 604 -2.25 -22.55 -14.85
C ASP A 604 -0.74 -22.38 -14.55
N GLY A 605 0.10 -22.22 -15.57
CA GLY A 605 1.55 -22.08 -15.42
C GLY A 605 2.29 -23.39 -15.15
N THR A 606 1.60 -24.54 -15.12
CA THR A 606 2.26 -25.84 -14.94
C THR A 606 3.01 -26.24 -16.20
N MET A 607 4.29 -26.60 -16.06
CA MET A 607 5.10 -27.09 -17.18
C MET A 607 4.62 -28.48 -17.64
N ARG A 608 4.56 -28.69 -18.96
CA ARG A 608 4.08 -29.92 -19.61
C ARG A 608 5.12 -30.41 -20.61
N HIS A 609 5.23 -31.74 -20.73
CA HIS A 609 6.20 -32.38 -21.61
C HIS A 609 5.80 -32.36 -23.10
N ASP A 610 4.52 -32.13 -23.41
CA ASP A 610 4.00 -32.05 -24.77
C ASP A 610 2.77 -31.13 -24.84
N LYS A 611 2.39 -30.70 -26.04
CA LYS A 611 1.19 -29.89 -26.29
C LYS A 611 -0.08 -30.64 -25.90
N GLN A 612 -1.08 -29.91 -25.40
CA GLN A 612 -2.41 -30.44 -25.06
C GLN A 612 -3.49 -29.84 -25.97
N PRO A 613 -4.64 -30.50 -26.18
CA PRO A 613 -5.78 -29.85 -26.84
C PRO A 613 -6.20 -28.58 -26.09
N GLY A 614 -6.36 -27.46 -26.79
CA GLY A 614 -6.69 -26.16 -26.19
C GLY A 614 -5.51 -25.20 -26.07
N LEU A 615 -5.62 -24.19 -25.19
CA LEU A 615 -4.62 -23.12 -25.09
C LEU A 615 -3.35 -23.62 -24.38
N ASN A 616 -2.23 -23.52 -25.07
CA ASN A 616 -0.91 -23.82 -24.52
C ASN A 616 -0.08 -22.55 -24.53
N ILE A 617 0.71 -22.37 -23.48
CA ILE A 617 1.78 -21.39 -23.49
C ILE A 617 3.03 -22.13 -23.97
N VAL A 618 3.55 -21.74 -25.12
CA VAL A 618 4.70 -22.36 -25.77
C VAL A 618 5.90 -21.44 -25.56
N LYS A 619 6.87 -21.90 -24.79
CA LYS A 619 8.17 -21.24 -24.61
C LYS A 619 9.17 -21.88 -25.54
N GLU A 620 9.63 -21.12 -26.52
CA GLU A 620 10.64 -21.48 -27.50
C GLU A 620 11.95 -20.80 -27.12
N GLU A 621 12.99 -21.58 -26.82
CA GLU A 621 14.34 -21.08 -26.55
C GLU A 621 15.17 -21.26 -27.82
N TYR A 622 15.90 -20.24 -28.24
CA TYR A 622 16.77 -20.24 -29.41
C TYR A 622 18.25 -20.27 -29.01
N ALA A 623 19.12 -20.66 -29.96
CA ALA A 623 20.54 -20.87 -29.70
C ALA A 623 21.30 -19.61 -29.26
N ASP A 624 20.75 -18.43 -29.56
CA ASP A 624 21.27 -17.12 -29.16
C ASP A 624 20.78 -16.68 -27.75
N GLY A 625 20.02 -17.53 -27.07
CA GLY A 625 19.44 -17.24 -25.75
C GLY A 625 18.09 -16.52 -25.84
N THR A 626 17.61 -16.17 -27.03
CA THR A 626 16.27 -15.61 -27.21
C THR A 626 15.24 -16.60 -26.69
N VAL A 627 14.31 -16.12 -25.89
CA VAL A 627 13.14 -16.90 -25.45
C VAL A 627 11.91 -16.24 -26.02
N LYS A 628 11.19 -16.95 -26.88
CA LYS A 628 9.89 -16.54 -27.37
C LYS A 628 8.82 -17.31 -26.63
N THR A 629 8.00 -16.61 -25.86
CA THR A 629 6.80 -17.20 -25.29
C THR A 629 5.62 -16.81 -26.17
N SER A 630 4.87 -17.79 -26.66
CA SER A 630 3.69 -17.57 -27.48
C SER A 630 2.53 -18.39 -26.95
N LYS A 631 1.32 -17.87 -27.09
CA LYS A 631 0.10 -18.62 -26.79
C LYS A 631 -0.35 -19.31 -28.07
N VAL A 632 -0.39 -20.63 -28.07
CA VAL A 632 -0.75 -21.43 -29.24
C VAL A 632 -1.92 -22.33 -28.88
N LEU A 633 -3.00 -22.23 -29.66
CA LEU A 633 -4.13 -23.14 -29.57
C LEU A 633 -3.82 -24.37 -30.43
N TYR A 634 -3.75 -25.55 -29.81
CA TYR A 634 -3.50 -26.82 -30.49
C TYR A 634 -4.74 -27.70 -30.60
#